data_AF-A0A818PF28-F1
#
_entry.id   AF-A0A818PF28-F1
#
_cell.length_a   1.000
_cell.length_b   1.000
_cell.length_c   1.000
_cell.angle_alpha   90.00
_cell.angle_beta   90.00
_cell.angle_gamma   90.00
#
_symmetry.space_group_name_H-M   'P 1'
#
loop_
_entity.id
_entity.type
_entity.pdbx_description
1 polymer ?
#
loop_
_entity_poly.entity_id
_entity_poly.type
_entity_poly.pdbx_seq_one_letter_code
_entity_poly.pdbx_strand_id
1 'polypeptide(L)'
;MDENANESDENPEIDTEVDDSNWLQQNRRNKRANKTPRTDYFVQGRTITSSSHGYSRMEKNITRHPSPQHTERMKKQNVNHEMSNFKNDQKNSCDDIQNLNVSNYNRNSNKNYEKEKDIQIIEKEYEQLHVSQHALKFAVENKLPPIKIQCEPQLKTQEEGSEIIKQFLKYIETNFRKLNPRYNQPLEFDHYMVVDSGELICFTNYIELFIYMCDINNYPNQLNNIKIKPILPTRLPARNAVILKFIDNKIKLDEVQMYVKEKFKSVYGIEEMLGTITYRSHHIRIDLLSKEEYINILNSGKFVIGGHLYEVDEYLPSPKILICNKCNTPGHVKKNCKSTIEVCRRCGNNRKNKDDHKVCCIICHHCGGDHEATNFKCILIFKFRQQLLQQLKNNTHLLPPHVQFYIPQQFRDQKDSENQVKLMAQSWQLLNFQSKTQTDAIADIYMTLSDGIPSIMDSMQNFNHILKDINKNITNDNERQQRDFVITRIDESINTVNNRLQLMTDHHKNLMIIINKQNELLVRGMNSIDQLSNGQ
;
A
#
# COMPACT_ATOMS: atom_id res chain seq x y z
N MET A 1 79.96 2.33 23.18
CA MET A 1 79.23 1.16 22.66
C MET A 1 78.15 0.90 23.68
N ASP A 2 76.93 1.25 23.26
CA ASP A 2 75.59 1.05 23.83
C ASP A 2 75.27 1.56 25.24
N GLU A 3 74.52 2.67 25.27
CA GLU A 3 73.71 3.17 26.38
C GLU A 3 72.23 3.28 25.95
N ASN A 4 71.33 2.80 26.83
CA ASN A 4 69.96 3.29 27.15
C ASN A 4 68.90 3.33 26.00
N ALA A 5 67.60 3.10 26.19
CA ALA A 5 66.71 3.33 27.32
C ALA A 5 65.35 2.60 27.15
N ASN A 6 64.61 2.52 28.27
CA ASN A 6 63.18 2.17 28.41
C ASN A 6 62.24 3.20 27.77
N GLU A 7 61.01 2.76 27.41
CA GLU A 7 59.72 3.49 27.45
C GLU A 7 58.61 2.45 27.10
N SER A 8 57.83 1.90 28.05
CA SER A 8 56.59 2.38 28.69
C SER A 8 55.41 2.60 27.73
N ASP A 9 54.54 1.59 27.65
CA ASP A 9 53.23 1.60 26.98
C ASP A 9 52.16 2.25 27.87
N GLU A 10 51.62 3.39 27.43
CA GLU A 10 50.36 3.96 27.93
C GLU A 10 49.34 3.98 26.77
N ASN A 11 48.24 3.24 26.92
CA ASN A 11 47.06 3.33 26.06
C ASN A 11 46.09 4.37 26.65
N PRO A 12 45.65 5.39 25.91
CA PRO A 12 44.57 6.26 26.37
C PRO A 12 43.22 5.65 25.98
N GLU A 13 42.38 5.39 26.98
CA GLU A 13 40.93 5.23 26.81
C GLU A 13 40.35 6.57 26.32
N ILE A 14 39.77 6.56 25.12
CA ILE A 14 39.03 7.70 24.57
C ILE A 14 37.55 7.43 24.79
N ASP A 15 36.99 8.05 25.83
CA ASP A 15 35.54 8.16 26.02
C ASP A 15 34.97 9.17 25.00
N THR A 16 34.34 8.65 23.93
CA THR A 16 33.45 9.45 23.10
C THR A 16 32.01 9.25 23.55
N GLU A 17 31.52 10.11 24.45
CA GLU A 17 30.09 10.32 24.63
C GLU A 17 29.53 10.96 23.35
N VAL A 18 28.79 10.17 22.56
CA VAL A 18 28.03 10.68 21.41
C VAL A 18 26.68 11.18 21.92
N ASP A 19 26.48 12.49 21.86
CA ASP A 19 25.28 13.18 22.33
C ASP A 19 24.11 13.03 21.33
N ASP A 20 23.29 11.98 21.55
CA ASP A 20 22.09 11.64 20.77
C ASP A 20 20.95 12.69 20.85
N SER A 21 21.10 13.73 21.66
CA SER A 21 20.04 14.70 21.93
C SER A 21 19.84 15.75 20.81
N ASN A 22 20.84 15.94 19.93
CA ASN A 22 20.79 16.96 18.87
C ASN A 22 19.93 16.55 17.65
N TRP A 23 19.78 15.25 17.37
CA TRP A 23 19.03 14.75 16.21
C TRP A 23 17.50 14.94 16.36
N LEU A 24 16.98 14.75 17.57
CA LEU A 24 15.55 14.90 17.88
C LEU A 24 15.06 16.35 17.83
N GLN A 25 15.93 17.34 18.08
CA GLN A 25 15.57 18.76 18.06
C GLN A 25 15.50 19.35 16.63
N GLN A 26 16.35 18.89 15.71
CA GLN A 26 16.35 19.35 14.32
C GLN A 26 15.09 18.87 13.56
N ASN A 27 14.61 17.67 13.84
CA ASN A 27 13.38 17.13 13.22
C ASN A 27 12.08 17.77 13.75
N ARG A 28 12.07 18.31 14.98
CA ARG A 28 10.90 19.03 15.54
C ARG A 28 10.78 20.46 15.02
N ARG A 29 11.89 21.15 14.73
CA ARG A 29 11.86 22.52 14.14
C ARG A 29 11.38 22.53 12.68
N ASN A 30 11.67 21.48 11.90
CA ASN A 30 11.21 21.39 10.51
C ASN A 30 9.70 21.08 10.35
N LYS A 31 9.03 20.52 11.37
CA LYS A 31 7.59 20.21 11.32
C LYS A 31 6.67 21.41 11.60
N ARG A 32 7.15 22.49 12.23
CA ARG A 32 6.32 23.67 12.57
C ARG A 32 6.38 24.82 11.55
N ALA A 33 7.30 24.79 10.58
CA ALA A 33 7.48 25.85 9.58
C ALA A 33 6.95 25.52 8.16
N ASN A 34 6.54 24.28 7.88
CA ASN A 34 6.14 23.88 6.52
C ASN A 34 4.62 23.66 6.39
N LYS A 35 3.86 24.75 6.22
CA LYS A 35 2.72 24.73 5.29
C LYS A 35 3.30 24.93 3.89
N THR A 36 3.85 23.88 3.30
CA THR A 36 4.32 23.93 1.92
C THR A 36 3.13 23.78 0.96
N PRO A 37 3.06 24.59 -0.11
CA PRO A 37 2.20 24.29 -1.24
C PRO A 37 2.70 22.99 -1.90
N ARG A 38 1.77 22.15 -2.37
CA ARG A 38 2.08 21.01 -3.26
C ARG A 38 2.84 21.54 -4.48
N THR A 39 4.16 21.43 -4.49
CA THR A 39 5.00 21.62 -5.69
C THR A 39 5.27 20.26 -6.31
N ASP A 40 4.36 19.83 -7.17
CA ASP A 40 4.65 18.78 -8.14
C ASP A 40 5.66 19.36 -9.15
N TYR A 41 6.96 19.13 -8.93
CA TYR A 41 7.98 19.41 -9.94
C TYR A 41 7.81 18.41 -11.08
N PHE A 42 7.20 18.88 -12.18
CA PHE A 42 7.13 18.16 -13.45
C PHE A 42 8.50 18.14 -14.11
N VAL A 43 9.13 16.97 -14.16
CA VAL A 43 10.25 16.70 -15.08
C VAL A 43 9.66 16.50 -16.47
N GLN A 44 9.71 17.55 -17.30
CA GLN A 44 9.51 17.39 -18.74
C GLN A 44 10.75 16.69 -19.30
N GLY A 45 10.62 15.42 -19.69
CA GLY A 45 11.63 14.76 -20.50
C GLY A 45 11.72 15.42 -21.87
N ARG A 46 12.65 16.37 -22.05
CA ARG A 46 13.15 16.74 -23.37
C ARG A 46 14.30 15.79 -23.68
N THR A 47 14.10 14.90 -24.65
CA THR A 47 15.19 14.23 -25.34
C THR A 47 15.95 15.31 -26.12
N ILE A 48 17.13 15.71 -25.63
CA ILE A 48 18.06 16.55 -26.40
C ILE A 48 18.90 15.61 -27.24
N THR A 49 18.62 15.53 -28.53
CA THR A 49 19.55 14.95 -29.50
C THR A 49 20.66 15.96 -29.75
N SER A 50 21.87 15.67 -29.29
CA SER A 50 23.07 16.46 -29.60
C SER A 50 23.47 16.22 -31.06
N SER A 51 23.12 17.14 -31.95
CA SER A 51 23.79 17.31 -33.23
C SER A 51 24.67 18.56 -33.15
N SER A 52 25.98 18.33 -33.02
CA SER A 52 27.03 19.33 -33.15
C SER A 52 27.05 19.89 -34.57
N HIS A 53 26.69 21.16 -34.78
CA HIS A 53 27.13 21.96 -35.93
C HIS A 53 27.38 23.39 -35.43
N GLY A 54 28.64 23.81 -35.52
CA GLY A 54 29.08 25.13 -35.10
C GLY A 54 28.69 26.22 -36.08
N TYR A 55 28.47 27.42 -35.56
CA TYR A 55 28.71 28.66 -36.29
C TYR A 55 29.19 29.74 -35.32
N SER A 56 30.32 30.31 -35.70
CA SER A 56 30.96 31.49 -35.14
C SER A 56 30.28 32.75 -35.69
N ARG A 57 29.94 33.75 -34.85
CA ARG A 57 30.24 35.18 -35.09
C ARG A 57 29.58 36.17 -34.11
N MET A 58 30.43 37.10 -33.71
CA MET A 58 30.26 38.56 -33.54
C MET A 58 29.57 39.13 -32.28
N GLU A 59 30.46 39.54 -31.38
CA GLU A 59 30.43 40.74 -30.54
C GLU A 59 29.61 41.91 -31.09
N LYS A 60 28.82 42.55 -30.22
CA LYS A 60 28.64 44.01 -30.22
C LYS A 60 28.48 44.53 -28.79
N ASN A 61 29.43 45.41 -28.44
CA ASN A 61 29.46 46.30 -27.29
C ASN A 61 28.24 47.22 -27.22
N ILE A 62 27.67 47.41 -26.02
CA ILE A 62 27.10 48.71 -25.60
C ILE A 62 27.44 48.95 -24.12
N THR A 63 28.27 49.97 -23.90
CA THR A 63 28.59 50.59 -22.61
C THR A 63 27.51 51.61 -22.20
N ARG A 64 27.19 51.68 -20.90
CA ARG A 64 27.34 52.85 -19.99
C ARG A 64 26.31 52.87 -18.84
N HIS A 65 26.84 52.93 -17.62
CA HIS A 65 26.28 53.44 -16.35
C HIS A 65 25.83 54.93 -16.47
N PRO A 66 25.25 55.62 -15.45
CA PRO A 66 25.14 55.28 -14.01
C PRO A 66 23.79 55.59 -13.31
N SER A 67 23.66 55.10 -12.07
CA SER A 67 22.77 55.61 -11.01
C SER A 67 23.22 57.04 -10.58
N PRO A 68 22.43 57.88 -9.84
CA PRO A 68 22.09 57.55 -8.45
C PRO A 68 20.87 58.27 -7.79
N GLN A 69 20.61 57.86 -6.53
CA GLN A 69 20.19 58.66 -5.35
C GLN A 69 18.71 58.95 -5.00
N HIS A 70 18.46 58.72 -3.69
CA HIS A 70 17.50 59.36 -2.75
C HIS A 70 15.99 59.14 -2.97
N THR A 71 15.20 58.68 -2.00
CA THR A 71 14.90 59.35 -0.70
C THR A 71 14.19 58.42 0.31
N GLU A 72 14.26 58.84 1.57
CA GLU A 72 13.73 58.21 2.78
C GLU A 72 12.19 58.27 2.97
N ARG A 73 11.73 57.44 3.92
CA ARG A 73 10.72 57.70 4.99
C ARG A 73 9.25 57.96 4.60
N MET A 74 8.35 57.07 5.07
CA MET A 74 7.35 57.36 6.15
C MET A 74 6.13 56.41 6.13
N LYS A 75 5.69 56.06 7.36
CA LYS A 75 4.34 55.65 7.80
C LYS A 75 3.85 54.23 7.53
N LYS A 76 4.02 53.41 8.58
CA LYS A 76 3.09 52.36 8.99
C LYS A 76 1.72 52.99 9.30
N GLN A 77 0.66 52.52 8.64
CA GLN A 77 -0.71 52.63 9.13
C GLN A 77 -1.36 51.25 9.10
N ASN A 78 -2.06 50.98 10.20
CA ASN A 78 -2.88 49.81 10.45
C ASN A 78 -3.96 49.63 9.37
N VAL A 79 -4.07 48.42 8.81
CA VAL A 79 -5.31 47.92 8.20
C VAL A 79 -5.52 46.50 8.73
N ASN A 80 -6.32 46.39 9.79
CA ASN A 80 -6.92 45.14 10.25
C ASN A 80 -8.43 45.36 10.25
N HIS A 81 -9.08 45.20 9.10
CA HIS A 81 -10.50 44.88 8.98
C HIS A 81 -10.87 44.72 7.50
N GLU A 82 -10.62 43.55 6.89
CA GLU A 82 -11.25 43.22 5.57
C GLU A 82 -11.15 41.74 5.12
N MET A 83 -10.86 40.78 6.01
CA MET A 83 -10.74 39.36 5.62
C MET A 83 -11.96 38.48 5.91
N SER A 84 -13.06 39.03 6.42
CA SER A 84 -14.28 38.25 6.72
C SER A 84 -15.32 38.23 5.59
N ASN A 85 -15.27 39.14 4.61
CA ASN A 85 -16.30 39.22 3.56
C ASN A 85 -15.96 38.43 2.28
N PHE A 86 -14.67 38.16 2.01
CA PHE A 86 -14.26 37.46 0.78
C PHE A 86 -14.63 35.97 0.71
N LYS A 87 -14.95 35.34 1.85
CA LYS A 87 -15.34 33.91 1.90
C LYS A 87 -16.84 33.68 1.68
N ASN A 88 -17.69 34.68 1.95
CA ASN A 88 -19.13 34.54 1.73
C ASN A 88 -19.51 34.79 0.27
N ASP A 89 -18.83 35.70 -0.43
CA ASP A 89 -19.09 35.96 -1.85
C ASP A 89 -18.65 34.81 -2.77
N GLN A 90 -17.63 34.03 -2.37
CA GLN A 90 -17.20 32.85 -3.13
C GLN A 90 -18.16 31.66 -2.99
N LYS A 91 -18.88 31.56 -1.88
CA LYS A 91 -19.90 30.53 -1.68
C LYS A 91 -21.13 30.86 -2.55
N ASN A 92 -21.57 32.12 -2.51
CA ASN A 92 -22.68 32.61 -3.32
C ASN A 92 -22.41 32.53 -4.85
N SER A 93 -21.18 32.76 -5.31
CA SER A 93 -20.83 32.63 -6.75
C SER A 93 -20.83 31.18 -7.26
N CYS A 94 -20.47 30.19 -6.43
CA CYS A 94 -20.63 28.78 -6.81
C CYS A 94 -22.11 28.38 -6.79
N ASP A 95 -22.88 28.91 -5.84
CA ASP A 95 -24.32 28.68 -5.75
C ASP A 95 -25.06 29.33 -6.94
N ASP A 96 -24.57 30.43 -7.51
CA ASP A 96 -25.17 31.08 -8.69
C ASP A 96 -24.92 30.34 -10.02
N ILE A 97 -23.77 29.67 -10.17
CA ILE A 97 -23.50 28.75 -11.29
C ILE A 97 -24.27 27.44 -11.12
N GLN A 98 -24.52 27.02 -9.88
CA GLN A 98 -25.48 25.96 -9.59
C GLN A 98 -26.91 26.45 -9.88
N ASN A 99 -27.27 27.71 -9.60
CA ASN A 99 -28.62 28.26 -9.81
C ASN A 99 -28.99 28.49 -11.28
N LEU A 100 -28.03 28.81 -12.16
CA LEU A 100 -28.25 28.78 -13.61
C LEU A 100 -28.42 27.35 -14.17
N ASN A 101 -28.06 26.32 -13.40
CA ASN A 101 -28.40 24.92 -13.68
C ASN A 101 -29.57 24.37 -12.83
N VAL A 102 -30.03 25.10 -11.80
CA VAL A 102 -31.07 24.68 -10.83
C VAL A 102 -32.44 25.33 -11.09
N SER A 103 -32.58 26.28 -12.02
CA SER A 103 -33.90 26.67 -12.56
C SER A 103 -34.64 25.55 -13.31
N ASN A 104 -34.05 24.35 -13.34
CA ASN A 104 -34.61 23.13 -13.92
C ASN A 104 -34.96 22.05 -12.88
N TYR A 105 -34.97 22.34 -11.57
CA TYR A 105 -35.06 21.32 -10.51
C TYR A 105 -36.46 21.05 -9.90
N ASN A 106 -37.55 21.50 -10.54
CA ASN A 106 -38.93 21.19 -10.11
C ASN A 106 -39.72 20.27 -11.07
N ARG A 107 -39.04 19.35 -11.77
CA ARG A 107 -39.65 18.22 -12.50
C ARG A 107 -38.95 16.91 -12.08
N ASN A 108 -39.29 16.37 -10.92
CA ASN A 108 -38.43 15.42 -10.20
C ASN A 108 -38.96 13.98 -10.03
N SER A 109 -39.67 13.44 -11.03
CA SER A 109 -39.91 11.99 -11.14
C SER A 109 -39.38 11.36 -12.44
N ASN A 110 -39.25 12.11 -13.54
CA ASN A 110 -38.70 11.61 -14.80
C ASN A 110 -37.17 11.78 -14.96
N LYS A 111 -36.51 12.63 -14.15
CA LYS A 111 -35.05 12.90 -14.28
C LYS A 111 -34.15 11.80 -13.71
N ASN A 112 -34.63 10.98 -12.78
CA ASN A 112 -33.85 9.83 -12.30
C ASN A 112 -33.67 8.78 -13.41
N TYR A 113 -34.67 8.61 -14.29
CA TYR A 113 -34.60 7.70 -15.43
C TYR A 113 -33.64 8.19 -16.53
N GLU A 114 -33.60 9.49 -16.81
CA GLU A 114 -32.62 10.07 -17.76
C GLU A 114 -31.21 10.05 -17.19
N LYS A 115 -31.03 10.33 -15.89
CA LYS A 115 -29.73 10.24 -15.22
C LYS A 115 -29.20 8.81 -15.17
N GLU A 116 -30.08 7.81 -14.99
CA GLU A 116 -29.71 6.39 -15.09
C GLU A 116 -29.34 5.98 -16.52
N LYS A 117 -30.03 6.49 -17.54
CA LYS A 117 -29.65 6.27 -18.96
C LYS A 117 -28.32 6.93 -19.30
N ASP A 118 -28.08 8.15 -18.83
CA ASP A 118 -26.79 8.85 -19.01
C ASP A 118 -25.67 8.09 -18.29
N ILE A 119 -25.90 7.59 -17.08
CA ILE A 119 -24.95 6.72 -16.36
C ILE A 119 -24.68 5.45 -17.17
N GLN A 120 -25.71 4.80 -17.74
CA GLN A 120 -25.51 3.59 -18.57
C GLN A 120 -24.76 3.86 -19.89
N ILE A 121 -24.99 5.01 -20.53
CA ILE A 121 -24.26 5.43 -21.74
C ILE A 121 -22.80 5.72 -21.39
N ILE A 122 -22.57 6.46 -20.30
CA ILE A 122 -21.25 6.75 -19.75
C ILE A 122 -20.54 5.45 -19.34
N GLU A 123 -21.25 4.48 -18.78
CA GLU A 123 -20.70 3.18 -18.42
C GLU A 123 -20.25 2.38 -19.65
N LYS A 124 -21.06 2.34 -20.72
CA LYS A 124 -20.69 1.69 -21.99
C LYS A 124 -19.52 2.37 -22.68
N GLU A 125 -19.43 3.70 -22.66
CA GLU A 125 -18.25 4.41 -23.19
C GLU A 125 -16.98 4.14 -22.38
N TYR A 126 -17.10 3.79 -21.10
CA TYR A 126 -15.99 3.46 -20.23
C TYR A 126 -15.63 1.96 -20.16
N GLU A 127 -16.40 1.07 -20.80
CA GLU A 127 -16.15 -0.37 -20.76
C GLU A 127 -14.84 -0.79 -21.44
N GLN A 128 -14.26 0.05 -22.30
CA GLN A 128 -12.96 -0.20 -22.92
C GLN A 128 -12.05 1.03 -22.93
N LEU A 129 -11.63 1.52 -21.76
CA LEU A 129 -10.55 2.51 -21.74
C LEU A 129 -9.26 1.84 -22.21
N HIS A 130 -8.78 2.29 -23.36
CA HIS A 130 -7.55 1.78 -23.95
C HIS A 130 -6.33 2.17 -23.09
N VAL A 131 -5.71 1.20 -22.44
CA VAL A 131 -4.44 1.37 -21.72
C VAL A 131 -3.29 1.35 -22.73
N SER A 132 -2.73 2.53 -23.03
CA SER A 132 -1.62 2.62 -23.98
C SER A 132 -0.32 2.02 -23.44
N GLN A 133 0.58 1.61 -24.34
CA GLN A 133 1.94 1.16 -23.98
C GLN A 133 2.72 2.23 -23.19
N HIS A 134 2.47 3.51 -23.47
CA HIS A 134 3.07 4.60 -22.70
C HIS A 134 2.55 4.64 -21.26
N ALA A 135 1.26 4.36 -21.05
CA ALA A 135 0.68 4.27 -19.72
C ALA A 135 1.23 3.06 -18.94
N LEU A 136 1.39 1.90 -19.60
CA LEU A 136 2.03 0.73 -18.99
C LEU A 136 3.47 1.03 -18.57
N LYS A 137 4.28 1.57 -19.49
CA LYS A 137 5.67 1.95 -19.18
C LYS A 137 5.75 2.95 -18.04
N PHE A 138 4.91 3.98 -18.06
CA PHE A 138 4.86 4.99 -16.99
C PHE A 138 4.44 4.41 -15.64
N ALA A 139 3.54 3.42 -15.64
CA ALA A 139 3.07 2.77 -14.42
C ALA A 139 4.17 1.97 -13.70
N VAL A 140 5.09 1.37 -14.47
CA VAL A 140 6.22 0.58 -13.95
C VAL A 140 7.52 1.36 -13.83
N GLU A 141 7.57 2.58 -14.38
CA GLU A 141 8.78 3.41 -14.38
C GLU A 141 9.12 3.88 -12.95
N ASN A 142 10.10 3.20 -12.37
CA ASN A 142 10.68 3.53 -11.08
C ASN A 142 11.76 4.60 -11.24
N LYS A 143 11.33 5.84 -11.52
CA LYS A 143 12.23 6.98 -11.38
C LYS A 143 12.54 7.20 -9.91
N LEU A 144 13.82 7.10 -9.57
CA LEU A 144 14.34 7.51 -8.27
C LEU A 144 14.19 9.03 -8.16
N PRO A 145 13.84 9.56 -6.97
CA PRO A 145 13.83 10.99 -6.77
C PRO A 145 15.27 11.54 -6.91
N PRO A 146 15.43 12.81 -7.29
CA PRO A 146 16.76 13.41 -7.34
C PRO A 146 17.33 13.52 -5.92
N ILE A 147 18.64 13.35 -5.82
CA ILE A 147 19.43 13.71 -4.65
C ILE A 147 19.71 15.21 -4.74
N LYS A 148 19.48 15.92 -3.64
CA LYS A 148 19.70 17.36 -3.56
C LYS A 148 20.80 17.65 -2.55
N ILE A 149 21.74 18.52 -2.92
CA ILE A 149 22.87 18.88 -2.09
C ILE A 149 22.93 20.40 -2.02
N GLN A 150 22.81 20.93 -0.80
CA GLN A 150 23.02 22.34 -0.51
C GLN A 150 24.52 22.61 -0.32
N CYS A 151 25.03 23.64 -0.98
CA CYS A 151 26.43 24.05 -0.96
C CYS A 151 26.57 25.43 -0.30
N GLU A 152 27.59 25.58 0.57
CA GLU A 152 27.96 26.87 1.17
C GLU A 152 29.47 27.11 0.99
N PRO A 153 29.91 28.10 0.17
CA PRO A 153 29.10 29.04 -0.60
C PRO A 153 28.26 28.38 -1.72
N GLN A 154 27.21 29.08 -2.15
CA GLN A 154 26.36 28.64 -3.26
C GLN A 154 27.16 28.53 -4.55
N LEU A 155 26.91 27.46 -5.30
CA LEU A 155 27.51 27.25 -6.62
C LEU A 155 26.91 28.24 -7.63
N LYS A 156 27.76 28.82 -8.47
CA LYS A 156 27.38 29.82 -9.47
C LYS A 156 27.28 29.24 -10.87
N THR A 157 28.05 28.21 -11.17
CA THR A 157 28.13 27.64 -12.52
C THR A 157 28.07 26.12 -12.53
N GLN A 158 27.73 25.56 -13.68
CA GLN A 158 27.69 24.11 -13.89
C GLN A 158 29.09 23.48 -13.78
N GLU A 159 30.14 24.21 -14.13
CA GLU A 159 31.54 23.77 -14.01
C GLU A 159 31.95 23.60 -12.54
N GLU A 160 31.57 24.52 -11.66
CA GLU A 160 31.78 24.39 -10.21
C GLU A 160 31.06 23.14 -9.68
N GLY A 161 29.81 22.93 -10.10
CA GLY A 161 29.05 21.72 -9.77
C GLY A 161 29.72 20.43 -10.27
N SER A 162 30.28 20.45 -11.49
CA SER A 162 31.00 19.31 -12.07
C SER A 162 32.22 18.92 -11.23
N GLU A 163 33.00 19.89 -10.79
CA GLU A 163 34.18 19.65 -9.95
C GLU A 163 33.78 19.06 -8.59
N ILE A 164 32.74 19.60 -7.95
CA ILE A 164 32.22 19.06 -6.70
C ILE A 164 31.73 17.62 -6.86
N ILE A 165 31.02 17.31 -7.95
CA ILE A 165 30.57 15.93 -8.24
C ILE A 165 31.75 14.97 -8.38
N LYS A 166 32.80 15.33 -9.13
CA LYS A 166 33.98 14.48 -9.31
C LYS A 166 34.65 14.15 -7.98
N GLN A 167 34.83 15.15 -7.13
CA GLN A 167 35.43 14.95 -5.81
C GLN A 167 34.53 14.18 -4.86
N PHE A 168 33.24 14.45 -4.90
CA PHE A 168 32.25 13.74 -4.10
C PHE A 168 32.21 12.25 -4.46
N LEU A 169 32.16 11.92 -5.75
CA LEU A 169 32.19 10.52 -6.23
C LEU A 169 33.49 9.82 -5.80
N LYS A 170 34.64 10.49 -5.94
CA LYS A 170 35.94 9.96 -5.46
C LYS A 170 35.94 9.71 -3.95
N TYR A 171 35.34 10.61 -3.17
CA TYR A 171 35.25 10.48 -1.71
C TYR A 171 34.42 9.25 -1.31
N ILE A 172 33.25 9.04 -1.92
CA ILE A 172 32.37 7.93 -1.53
C ILE A 172 32.76 6.58 -2.12
N GLU A 173 33.58 6.54 -3.19
CA GLU A 173 33.84 5.34 -3.97
C GLU A 173 34.36 4.17 -3.13
N THR A 174 35.35 4.40 -2.27
CA THR A 174 35.95 3.34 -1.45
C THR A 174 34.94 2.71 -0.50
N ASN A 175 34.19 3.53 0.24
CA ASN A 175 33.19 3.03 1.20
C ASN A 175 32.00 2.38 0.48
N PHE A 176 31.53 3.00 -0.61
CA PHE A 176 30.44 2.45 -1.42
C PHE A 176 30.78 1.05 -1.96
N ARG A 177 31.97 0.86 -2.53
CA ARG A 177 32.43 -0.45 -3.05
C ARG A 177 32.62 -1.48 -1.94
N LYS A 178 33.06 -1.06 -0.74
CA LYS A 178 33.16 -1.96 0.42
C LYS A 178 31.79 -2.52 0.82
N LEU A 179 30.76 -1.67 0.84
CA LEU A 179 29.39 -2.09 1.16
C LEU A 179 28.70 -2.81 0.00
N ASN A 180 29.12 -2.55 -1.24
CA ASN A 180 28.54 -3.12 -2.46
C ASN A 180 29.62 -3.81 -3.31
N PRO A 181 30.21 -4.93 -2.85
CA PRO A 181 31.35 -5.58 -3.52
C PRO A 181 31.01 -6.12 -4.91
N ARG A 182 29.71 -6.32 -5.20
CA ARG A 182 29.23 -6.72 -6.53
C ARG A 182 29.15 -5.57 -7.52
N TYR A 183 29.33 -4.32 -7.08
CA TYR A 183 29.30 -3.14 -7.95
C TYR A 183 30.67 -2.90 -8.57
N ASN A 184 30.76 -3.20 -9.85
CA ASN A 184 31.99 -3.20 -10.66
C ASN A 184 31.99 -2.12 -11.75
N GLN A 185 30.92 -1.33 -11.88
CA GLN A 185 30.87 -0.19 -12.80
C GLN A 185 31.58 1.04 -12.20
N PRO A 186 31.99 2.01 -13.04
CA PRO A 186 32.40 3.34 -12.56
C PRO A 186 31.24 4.00 -11.81
N LEU A 187 31.55 4.67 -10.70
CA LEU A 187 30.54 5.37 -9.93
C LEU A 187 30.23 6.72 -10.59
N GLU A 188 29.01 6.89 -11.07
CA GLU A 188 28.59 8.12 -11.75
C GLU A 188 27.11 8.45 -11.52
N PHE A 189 26.77 9.72 -11.72
CA PHE A 189 25.38 10.18 -11.84
C PHE A 189 25.00 10.23 -13.31
N ASP A 190 23.82 9.72 -13.67
CA ASP A 190 23.29 9.79 -15.04
C ASP A 190 23.13 11.24 -15.50
N HIS A 191 22.78 12.14 -14.57
CA HIS A 191 22.66 13.57 -14.83
C HIS A 191 22.85 14.37 -13.53
N TYR A 192 23.37 15.58 -13.64
CA TYR A 192 23.37 16.55 -12.55
C TYR A 192 23.27 17.98 -13.08
N MET A 193 22.73 18.88 -12.27
CA MET A 193 22.63 20.30 -12.60
C MET A 193 22.73 21.18 -11.35
N VAL A 194 23.30 22.37 -11.52
CA VAL A 194 23.23 23.46 -10.54
C VAL A 194 22.01 24.32 -10.87
N VAL A 195 21.10 24.48 -9.90
CA VAL A 195 19.91 25.34 -10.05
C VAL A 195 20.20 26.77 -9.60
N ASP A 196 19.32 27.72 -9.94
CA ASP A 196 19.48 29.15 -9.63
C ASP A 196 19.67 29.47 -8.13
N SER A 197 19.25 28.58 -7.23
CA SER A 197 19.48 28.69 -5.78
C SER A 197 20.90 28.28 -5.35
N GLY A 198 21.73 27.81 -6.28
CA GLY A 198 23.07 27.26 -6.04
C GLY A 198 23.09 25.83 -5.47
N GLU A 199 21.92 25.17 -5.39
CA GLU A 199 21.83 23.75 -5.02
C GLU A 199 22.25 22.85 -6.17
N LEU A 200 22.90 21.74 -5.82
CA LEU A 200 23.29 20.69 -6.76
C LEU A 200 22.24 19.57 -6.75
N ILE A 201 21.68 19.28 -7.92
CA ILE A 201 20.67 18.24 -8.10
C ILE A 201 21.27 17.10 -8.90
N CYS A 202 21.33 15.91 -8.31
CA CYS A 202 21.92 14.70 -8.91
C CYS A 202 20.84 13.66 -9.18
N PHE A 203 20.93 13.01 -10.34
CA PHE A 203 20.03 11.93 -10.75
C PHE A 203 20.86 10.66 -10.93
N THR A 204 20.38 9.58 -10.35
CA THR A 204 20.92 8.25 -10.56
C THR A 204 19.79 7.27 -10.86
N ASN A 205 20.04 6.33 -11.76
CA ASN A 205 19.19 5.16 -12.01
C ASN A 205 19.64 3.94 -11.19
N TYR A 206 20.79 4.03 -10.50
CA TYR A 206 21.34 2.97 -9.66
C TYR A 206 20.76 3.05 -8.25
N ILE A 207 19.89 2.10 -7.91
CA ILE A 207 19.20 2.10 -6.62
C ILE A 207 20.16 1.94 -5.45
N GLU A 208 21.21 1.12 -5.59
CA GLU A 208 22.22 0.92 -4.55
C GLU A 208 22.95 2.22 -4.20
N LEU A 209 23.35 2.99 -5.23
CA LEU A 209 23.94 4.32 -5.04
C LEU A 209 22.93 5.28 -4.40
N PHE A 210 21.68 5.28 -4.86
CA PHE A 210 20.64 6.12 -4.28
C PHE A 210 20.41 5.84 -2.79
N ILE A 211 20.30 4.56 -2.40
CA ILE A 211 20.10 4.16 -1.01
C ILE A 211 21.31 4.52 -0.16
N TYR A 212 22.52 4.27 -0.64
CA TYR A 212 23.75 4.69 0.02
C TYR A 212 23.75 6.20 0.29
N MET A 213 23.30 6.98 -0.69
CA MET A 213 23.19 8.45 -0.61
C MET A 213 22.04 8.95 0.28
N CYS A 214 21.16 8.07 0.77
CA CYS A 214 20.13 8.45 1.73
C CYS A 214 20.64 8.45 3.19
N ASP A 215 21.83 7.93 3.44
CA ASP A 215 22.47 8.02 4.76
C ASP A 215 23.33 9.29 4.85
N ILE A 216 23.02 10.15 5.82
CA ILE A 216 23.73 11.41 6.03
C ILE A 216 25.21 11.20 6.39
N ASN A 217 25.54 10.06 7.01
CA ASN A 217 26.89 9.74 7.44
C ASN A 217 27.84 9.45 6.25
N ASN A 218 27.27 9.23 5.06
CA ASN A 218 28.04 8.97 3.84
C ASN A 218 28.50 10.26 3.13
N TYR A 219 28.14 11.44 3.64
CA TYR A 219 28.53 12.72 3.05
C TYR A 219 29.74 13.32 3.78
N PRO A 220 30.71 13.92 3.05
CA PRO A 220 31.74 14.73 3.66
C PRO A 220 31.13 16.04 4.17
N ASN A 221 31.65 16.57 5.27
CA ASN A 221 31.22 17.89 5.77
C ASN A 221 31.58 19.02 4.79
N GLN A 222 32.65 18.85 4.01
CA GLN A 222 33.19 19.86 3.10
C GLN A 222 33.96 19.21 1.94
N LEU A 223 33.91 19.83 0.75
CA LEU A 223 34.71 19.50 -0.43
C LEU A 223 35.21 20.81 -1.06
N ASN A 224 36.51 20.94 -1.38
CA ASN A 224 37.09 22.18 -1.94
C ASN A 224 36.71 23.47 -1.19
N ASN A 225 36.76 23.44 0.13
CA ASN A 225 36.31 24.54 0.98
C ASN A 225 34.81 24.87 0.89
N ILE A 226 34.00 24.09 0.16
CA ILE A 226 32.54 24.22 0.07
C ILE A 226 31.90 23.23 1.03
N LYS A 227 31.13 23.74 1.99
CA LYS A 227 30.38 22.91 2.94
C LYS A 227 29.22 22.24 2.21
N ILE A 228 29.06 20.95 2.45
CA ILE A 228 28.10 20.09 1.76
C ILE A 228 27.02 19.67 2.77
N LYS A 229 25.75 19.87 2.40
CA LYS A 229 24.62 19.45 3.23
C LYS A 229 23.56 18.75 2.36
N PRO A 230 23.36 17.44 2.49
CA PRO A 230 22.32 16.75 1.73
C PRO A 230 20.92 17.15 2.20
N ILE A 231 19.99 17.24 1.25
CA ILE A 231 18.55 17.33 1.49
C ILE A 231 17.98 15.95 1.19
N LEU A 232 17.80 15.16 2.24
CA LEU A 232 17.35 13.78 2.14
C LEU A 232 15.91 13.67 1.62
N PRO A 233 15.58 12.64 0.82
CA PRO A 233 14.22 12.41 0.36
C PRO A 233 13.29 12.06 1.53
N THR A 234 12.00 12.34 1.44
CA THR A 234 11.08 12.00 2.53
C THR A 234 10.82 10.49 2.67
N ARG A 235 11.08 9.72 1.60
CA ARG A 235 10.79 8.28 1.51
C ARG A 235 11.85 7.59 0.66
N LEU A 236 12.11 6.32 0.96
CA LEU A 236 12.90 5.45 0.11
C LEU A 236 12.07 4.91 -1.07
N PRO A 237 12.71 4.34 -2.11
CA PRO A 237 12.04 3.58 -3.15
C PRO A 237 11.34 2.36 -2.56
N ALA A 238 10.31 1.87 -3.24
CA ALA A 238 9.51 0.74 -2.76
C ALA A 238 10.31 -0.53 -2.45
N ARG A 239 11.41 -0.78 -3.18
CA ARG A 239 12.32 -1.93 -2.98
C ARG A 239 13.02 -1.97 -1.62
N ASN A 240 12.93 -0.89 -0.85
CA ASN A 240 13.52 -0.73 0.47
C ASN A 240 12.44 -0.45 1.52
N ALA A 241 11.19 -0.75 1.20
CA ALA A 241 10.03 -0.46 2.01
C ALA A 241 9.22 -1.74 2.27
N VAL A 242 8.80 -1.91 3.50
CA VAL A 242 7.89 -2.97 3.92
C VAL A 242 6.62 -2.36 4.49
N ILE A 243 5.55 -3.14 4.52
CA ILE A 243 4.27 -2.77 5.10
C ILE A 243 3.93 -3.70 6.25
N LEU A 244 3.65 -3.13 7.41
CA LEU A 244 2.98 -3.79 8.50
C LEU A 244 1.47 -3.63 8.32
N LYS A 245 0.75 -4.75 8.23
CA LYS A 245 -0.69 -4.75 7.99
C LYS A 245 -1.49 -4.94 9.28
N PHE A 246 -2.73 -4.46 9.24
CA PHE A 246 -3.75 -4.67 10.27
C PHE A 246 -3.35 -4.23 11.68
N ILE A 247 -2.59 -3.14 11.81
CA ILE A 247 -2.23 -2.58 13.11
C ILE A 247 -3.47 -1.97 13.75
N ASP A 248 -3.77 -2.36 15.00
CA ASP A 248 -4.93 -1.84 15.74
C ASP A 248 -4.78 -0.32 15.92
N ASN A 249 -5.84 0.43 15.64
CA ASN A 249 -5.87 1.89 15.81
C ASN A 249 -5.59 2.36 17.25
N LYS A 250 -5.64 1.46 18.24
CA LYS A 250 -5.21 1.74 19.63
C LYS A 250 -3.69 1.89 19.75
N ILE A 251 -2.93 1.21 18.89
CA ILE A 251 -1.46 1.31 18.88
C ILE A 251 -1.10 2.58 18.11
N LYS A 252 -0.46 3.51 18.81
CA LYS A 252 -0.03 4.78 18.21
C LYS A 252 1.22 4.58 17.38
N LEU A 253 1.38 5.40 16.34
CA LEU A 253 2.58 5.40 15.49
C LEU A 253 3.89 5.50 16.30
N ASP A 254 3.92 6.30 17.37
CA ASP A 254 5.12 6.46 18.21
C ASP A 254 5.54 5.15 18.91
N GLU A 255 4.57 4.31 19.31
CA GLU A 255 4.84 2.99 19.89
C GLU A 255 5.44 2.07 18.83
N VAL A 256 4.85 2.04 17.62
CA VAL A 256 5.40 1.26 16.50
C VAL A 256 6.83 1.71 16.16
N GLN A 257 7.08 3.03 16.16
CA GLN A 257 8.41 3.56 15.92
C GLN A 257 9.43 3.09 16.94
N MET A 258 9.05 3.01 18.22
CA MET A 258 9.92 2.50 19.28
C MET A 258 10.31 1.05 19.02
N TYR A 259 9.35 0.14 18.86
CA TYR A 259 9.62 -1.29 18.63
C TYR A 259 10.43 -1.55 17.35
N VAL A 260 10.12 -0.82 16.27
CA VAL A 260 10.82 -0.99 14.99
C VAL A 260 12.27 -0.49 15.09
N LYS A 261 12.52 0.65 15.74
CA LYS A 261 13.88 1.21 15.90
C LYS A 261 14.74 0.45 16.91
N GLU A 262 14.12 -0.19 17.91
CA GLU A 262 14.83 -1.09 18.83
C GLU A 262 15.40 -2.30 18.08
N LYS A 263 14.63 -2.84 17.12
CA LYS A 263 15.01 -4.05 16.39
C LYS A 263 15.87 -3.80 15.15
N PHE A 264 15.71 -2.65 14.49
CA PHE A 264 16.38 -2.33 13.23
C PHE A 264 17.08 -0.99 13.30
N LYS A 265 18.41 -1.01 13.09
CA LYS A 265 19.22 0.22 13.15
C LYS A 265 19.12 1.03 11.87
N SER A 266 18.78 0.40 10.76
CA SER A 266 18.76 1.04 9.43
C SER A 266 17.43 1.73 9.08
N VAL A 267 16.54 1.92 10.07
CA VAL A 267 15.23 2.56 9.87
C VAL A 267 15.41 3.99 9.37
N TYR A 268 14.97 4.21 8.14
CA TYR A 268 14.99 5.51 7.49
C TYR A 268 13.74 6.33 7.83
N GLY A 269 12.57 5.69 7.75
CA GLY A 269 11.28 6.35 7.89
C GLY A 269 10.19 5.36 8.28
N ILE A 270 9.23 5.84 9.07
CA ILE A 270 8.05 5.07 9.47
C ILE A 270 6.85 6.00 9.32
N GLU A 271 5.86 5.58 8.53
CA GLU A 271 4.69 6.39 8.22
C GLU A 271 3.41 5.57 8.19
N GLU A 272 2.31 6.18 8.63
CA GLU A 272 0.97 5.62 8.43
C GLU A 272 0.54 5.75 6.95
N MET A 273 -0.04 4.69 6.41
CA MET A 273 -0.56 4.69 5.06
C MET A 273 -1.98 5.24 5.00
N LEU A 274 -2.11 6.50 4.57
CA LEU A 274 -3.40 7.14 4.33
C LEU A 274 -4.28 6.32 3.38
N GLY A 275 -5.54 6.15 3.73
CA GLY A 275 -6.52 5.36 2.96
C GLY A 275 -6.56 3.87 3.30
N THR A 276 -5.65 3.37 4.15
CA THR A 276 -5.75 2.03 4.76
C THR A 276 -6.39 2.06 6.14
N ILE A 277 -6.62 3.26 6.68
CA ILE A 277 -7.24 3.48 7.98
C ILE A 277 -8.71 3.10 7.88
N THR A 278 -9.03 1.95 8.46
CA THR A 278 -10.40 1.50 8.73
C THR A 278 -10.77 1.86 10.17
N TYR A 279 -12.01 1.58 10.59
CA TYR A 279 -12.42 1.78 11.97
C TYR A 279 -11.65 0.91 12.99
N ARG A 280 -11.04 -0.21 12.56
CA ARG A 280 -10.31 -1.12 13.45
C ARG A 280 -8.80 -1.05 13.30
N SER A 281 -8.32 -0.83 12.08
CA SER A 281 -6.90 -0.99 11.80
C SER A 281 -6.40 -0.04 10.73
N HIS A 282 -5.09 0.14 10.72
CA HIS A 282 -4.35 0.88 9.71
C HIS A 282 -3.09 0.10 9.30
N HIS A 283 -2.47 0.48 8.18
CA HIS A 283 -1.19 -0.08 7.76
C HIS A 283 -0.08 0.94 7.99
N ILE A 284 1.11 0.45 8.32
CA ILE A 284 2.30 1.26 8.53
C ILE A 284 3.36 0.84 7.52
N ARG A 285 3.94 1.82 6.84
CA ARG A 285 5.08 1.62 5.97
C ARG A 285 6.37 1.88 6.76
N ILE A 286 7.36 1.02 6.57
CA ILE A 286 8.70 1.14 7.14
C ILE A 286 9.71 1.13 6.00
N ASP A 287 10.55 2.18 5.94
CA ASP A 287 11.65 2.30 4.99
C ASP A 287 12.98 1.92 5.69
N LEU A 288 13.77 1.04 5.08
CA LEU A 288 15.03 0.50 5.62
C LEU A 288 16.20 0.77 4.66
N LEU A 289 17.30 1.31 5.18
CA LEU A 289 18.54 1.53 4.42
C LEU A 289 19.29 0.21 4.20
N SER A 290 19.28 -0.69 5.18
CA SER A 290 19.98 -1.98 5.08
C SER A 290 19.15 -2.97 4.28
N LYS A 291 19.72 -3.44 3.18
CA LYS A 291 19.15 -4.53 2.37
C LYS A 291 19.02 -5.82 3.18
N GLU A 292 19.94 -6.07 4.10
CA GLU A 292 19.92 -7.25 4.96
C GLU A 292 18.75 -7.18 5.95
N GLU A 293 18.58 -6.06 6.68
CA GLU A 293 17.45 -5.89 7.60
C GLU A 293 16.10 -5.94 6.84
N TYR A 294 16.03 -5.37 5.64
CA TYR A 294 14.88 -5.46 4.76
C TYR A 294 14.53 -6.91 4.39
N ILE A 295 15.51 -7.72 4.00
CA ILE A 295 15.28 -9.14 3.70
C ILE A 295 14.88 -9.90 4.96
N ASN A 296 15.52 -9.62 6.10
CA ASN A 296 15.26 -10.30 7.36
C ASN A 296 13.83 -10.05 7.87
N ILE A 297 13.35 -8.80 7.83
CA ILE A 297 11.97 -8.51 8.25
C ILE A 297 10.96 -9.15 7.29
N LEU A 298 11.21 -9.15 5.98
CA LEU A 298 10.32 -9.81 5.01
C LEU A 298 10.28 -11.33 5.19
N ASN A 299 11.44 -11.97 5.34
CA ASN A 299 11.53 -13.42 5.56
C ASN A 299 10.85 -13.86 6.86
N SER A 300 10.80 -12.97 7.86
CA SER A 300 10.06 -13.27 9.10
C SER A 300 8.55 -13.34 8.88
N GLY A 301 8.00 -12.60 7.89
CA GLY A 301 6.57 -12.50 7.57
C GLY A 301 5.68 -11.93 8.68
N LYS A 302 6.20 -11.77 9.89
CA LYS A 302 5.49 -11.33 11.09
C LYS A 302 6.37 -10.42 11.94
N PHE A 303 5.77 -9.42 12.56
CA PHE A 303 6.45 -8.48 13.45
C PHE A 303 5.69 -8.33 14.77
N VAL A 304 6.39 -8.33 15.90
CA VAL A 304 5.79 -8.26 17.24
C VAL A 304 5.77 -6.82 17.75
N ILE A 305 4.60 -6.32 18.15
CA ILE A 305 4.43 -5.01 18.80
C ILE A 305 3.54 -5.20 20.02
N GLY A 306 4.05 -4.89 21.22
CA GLY A 306 3.28 -5.02 22.46
C GLY A 306 2.74 -6.44 22.71
N GLY A 307 3.46 -7.48 22.27
CA GLY A 307 3.02 -8.88 22.38
C GLY A 307 2.06 -9.36 21.29
N HIS A 308 1.63 -8.49 20.37
CA HIS A 308 0.78 -8.84 19.24
C HIS A 308 1.60 -9.07 17.97
N LEU A 309 1.22 -10.08 17.18
CA LEU A 309 1.84 -10.42 15.89
C LEU A 309 1.09 -9.73 14.74
N TYR A 310 1.82 -8.92 13.98
CA TYR A 310 1.34 -8.24 12.78
C TYR A 310 1.97 -8.82 11.52
N GLU A 311 1.26 -8.77 10.41
CA GLU A 311 1.77 -9.27 9.13
C GLU A 311 2.74 -8.28 8.51
N VAL A 312 3.85 -8.79 7.97
CA VAL A 312 4.84 -8.02 7.22
C VAL A 312 4.77 -8.46 5.77
N ASP A 313 4.63 -7.49 4.87
CA ASP A 313 4.74 -7.73 3.43
C ASP A 313 5.67 -6.70 2.77
N GLU A 314 6.08 -6.99 1.53
CA GLU A 314 6.75 -6.00 0.70
C GLU A 314 5.79 -4.85 0.36
N TYR A 315 6.27 -3.62 0.44
CA TYR A 315 5.48 -2.48 0.05
C TYR A 315 5.41 -2.39 -1.47
N LEU A 316 4.24 -2.71 -2.02
CA LEU A 316 3.95 -2.55 -3.45
C LEU A 316 3.23 -1.22 -3.69
N PRO A 317 3.88 -0.22 -4.32
CA PRO A 317 3.24 1.06 -4.58
C PRO A 317 2.12 0.87 -5.60
N SER A 318 1.03 1.63 -5.42
CA SER A 318 -0.01 1.69 -6.45
C SER A 318 0.60 2.16 -7.78
N PRO A 319 0.27 1.53 -8.92
CA PRO A 319 0.82 1.92 -10.21
C PRO A 319 0.50 3.39 -10.51
N LYS A 320 1.49 4.09 -11.05
CA LYS A 320 1.33 5.48 -11.47
C LYS A 320 0.35 5.54 -12.63
N ILE A 321 -0.62 6.43 -12.56
CA ILE A 321 -1.57 6.66 -13.65
C ILE A 321 -1.03 7.81 -14.50
N LEU A 322 -0.79 7.54 -15.78
CA LEU A 322 -0.48 8.58 -16.75
C LEU A 322 -1.74 9.41 -17.01
N ILE A 323 -1.77 10.66 -16.56
CA ILE A 323 -2.88 11.59 -16.78
C ILE A 323 -2.44 12.70 -17.73
N CYS A 324 -3.22 12.92 -18.78
CA CYS A 324 -2.94 13.99 -19.74
C CYS A 324 -3.18 15.37 -19.10
N ASN A 325 -2.16 16.22 -19.05
CA ASN A 325 -2.30 17.58 -18.50
C ASN A 325 -3.23 18.51 -19.31
N LYS A 326 -3.63 18.12 -20.53
CA LYS A 326 -4.51 18.91 -21.40
C LYS A 326 -5.99 18.62 -21.13
N CYS A 327 -6.39 17.35 -21.23
CA CYS A 327 -7.80 16.95 -21.05
C CYS A 327 -8.11 16.30 -19.69
N ASN A 328 -7.09 16.02 -18.87
CA ASN A 328 -7.17 15.32 -17.59
C ASN A 328 -7.75 13.90 -17.66
N THR A 329 -7.84 13.32 -18.86
CA THR A 329 -8.16 11.91 -19.09
C THR A 329 -6.90 11.05 -18.90
N PRO A 330 -7.01 9.85 -18.32
CA PRO A 330 -5.87 8.95 -18.20
C PRO A 330 -5.46 8.35 -19.55
N GLY A 331 -4.25 7.77 -19.61
CA GLY A 331 -3.78 6.89 -20.66
C GLY A 331 -2.89 7.50 -21.75
N HIS A 332 -2.69 8.82 -21.79
CA HIS A 332 -1.86 9.46 -22.81
C HIS A 332 -1.14 10.74 -22.34
N VAL A 333 -0.08 11.12 -23.06
CA VAL A 333 0.67 12.37 -22.85
C VAL A 333 0.05 13.53 -23.63
N LYS A 334 0.33 14.78 -23.22
CA LYS A 334 -0.17 16.01 -23.87
C LYS A 334 0.10 16.04 -25.38
N LYS A 335 1.26 15.56 -25.84
CA LYS A 335 1.65 15.50 -27.26
C LYS A 335 0.71 14.65 -28.12
N ASN A 336 0.08 13.62 -27.53
CA ASN A 336 -0.81 12.69 -28.22
C ASN A 336 -2.29 12.96 -27.90
N CYS A 337 -2.59 14.10 -27.28
CA CYS A 337 -3.95 14.45 -26.89
C CYS A 337 -4.74 14.99 -28.09
N LYS A 338 -5.88 14.37 -28.38
CA LYS A 338 -6.79 14.79 -29.47
C LYS A 338 -7.66 16.01 -29.08
N SER A 339 -7.77 16.32 -27.79
CA SER A 339 -8.52 17.50 -27.34
C SER A 339 -7.88 18.75 -27.92
N THR A 340 -8.68 19.64 -28.50
CA THR A 340 -8.25 20.98 -28.93
C THR A 340 -8.12 21.92 -27.72
N ILE A 341 -8.91 21.69 -26.67
CA ILE A 341 -9.06 22.54 -25.49
C ILE A 341 -8.25 21.99 -24.31
N GLU A 342 -7.65 22.88 -23.52
CA GLU A 342 -7.08 22.57 -22.21
C GLU A 342 -8.14 22.80 -21.14
N VAL A 343 -8.41 21.80 -20.29
CA VAL A 343 -9.50 21.85 -19.31
C VAL A 343 -8.98 21.96 -17.88
N CYS A 344 -9.70 22.69 -17.04
CA CYS A 344 -9.36 22.83 -15.63
C CYS A 344 -9.55 21.51 -14.89
N ARG A 345 -8.53 21.09 -14.12
CA ARG A 345 -8.60 19.88 -13.28
C ARG A 345 -9.68 19.95 -12.21
N ARG A 346 -10.01 21.16 -11.77
CA ARG A 346 -10.95 21.41 -10.67
C ARG A 346 -12.39 21.51 -11.14
N CYS A 347 -12.67 22.16 -12.28
CA CYS A 347 -14.04 22.46 -12.70
C CYS A 347 -14.38 22.02 -14.14
N GLY A 348 -13.44 21.46 -14.91
CA GLY A 348 -13.67 21.06 -16.30
C GLY A 348 -13.72 22.18 -17.33
N ASN A 349 -13.85 23.44 -16.90
CA ASN A 349 -13.94 24.56 -17.83
C ASN A 349 -12.65 24.76 -18.64
N ASN A 350 -12.80 25.33 -19.84
CA ASN A 350 -11.69 25.69 -20.72
C ASN A 350 -10.72 26.65 -20.00
N ARG A 351 -9.42 26.34 -20.07
CA ARG A 351 -8.31 27.20 -19.64
C ARG A 351 -7.66 27.82 -20.87
N LYS A 352 -7.64 29.14 -20.93
CA LYS A 352 -6.84 29.89 -21.91
C LYS A 352 -5.42 30.07 -21.39
N ASN A 353 -5.28 30.30 -20.08
CA ASN A 353 -4.00 30.54 -19.41
C ASN A 353 -3.80 29.66 -18.15
N LYS A 354 -2.56 29.57 -17.66
CA LYS A 354 -2.20 28.80 -16.45
C LYS A 354 -2.85 29.32 -15.17
N ASP A 355 -3.17 30.61 -15.14
CA ASP A 355 -3.76 31.29 -13.98
C ASP A 355 -5.29 31.24 -13.96
N ASP A 356 -5.91 30.82 -15.07
CA ASP A 356 -7.36 30.68 -15.14
C ASP A 356 -7.82 29.60 -14.15
N HIS A 357 -8.92 29.88 -13.44
CA HIS A 357 -9.55 28.96 -12.48
C HIS A 357 -8.66 28.60 -11.27
N LYS A 358 -7.76 29.51 -10.84
CA LYS A 358 -7.06 29.40 -9.54
C LYS A 358 -8.05 29.30 -8.36
N VAL A 359 -9.17 30.02 -8.46
CA VAL A 359 -10.28 29.99 -7.50
C VAL A 359 -11.54 29.61 -8.27
N CYS A 360 -11.85 28.32 -8.32
CA CYS A 360 -13.10 27.80 -8.88
C CYS A 360 -13.65 26.66 -8.02
N CYS A 361 -14.93 26.35 -8.21
CA CYS A 361 -15.59 25.22 -7.54
C CYS A 361 -14.90 23.90 -7.95
N ILE A 362 -14.80 22.95 -7.02
CA ILE A 362 -14.19 21.64 -7.29
C ILE A 362 -15.30 20.67 -7.69
N ILE A 363 -15.49 20.49 -8.99
CA ILE A 363 -16.45 19.58 -9.60
C ILE A 363 -15.73 18.80 -10.71
N CYS A 364 -15.65 17.48 -10.55
CA CYS A 364 -15.01 16.59 -11.51
C CYS A 364 -15.80 16.56 -12.82
N HIS A 365 -15.19 16.93 -13.95
CA HIS A 365 -15.89 16.91 -15.24
C HIS A 365 -16.05 15.51 -15.84
N HIS A 366 -15.45 14.49 -15.25
CA HIS A 366 -15.63 13.10 -15.69
C HIS A 366 -16.84 12.41 -15.05
N CYS A 367 -17.22 12.80 -13.84
CA CYS A 367 -18.30 12.13 -13.10
C CYS A 367 -19.18 13.05 -12.23
N GLY A 368 -18.97 14.36 -12.28
CA GLY A 368 -19.77 15.37 -11.58
C GLY A 368 -19.57 15.48 -10.06
N GLY A 369 -18.69 14.71 -9.44
CA GLY A 369 -18.51 14.71 -7.98
C GLY A 369 -17.60 15.81 -7.42
N ASP A 370 -17.65 16.03 -6.10
CA ASP A 370 -16.92 17.08 -5.37
C ASP A 370 -15.43 16.77 -5.12
N HIS A 371 -14.67 16.68 -6.20
CA HIS A 371 -13.26 16.33 -6.22
C HIS A 371 -12.64 16.72 -7.56
N GLU A 372 -11.31 16.79 -7.63
CA GLU A 372 -10.61 17.04 -8.88
C GLU A 372 -10.74 15.85 -9.84
N ALA A 373 -10.72 16.12 -11.15
CA ALA A 373 -10.84 15.09 -12.19
C ALA A 373 -9.76 14.00 -12.15
N THR A 374 -8.62 14.31 -11.51
CA THR A 374 -7.46 13.41 -11.37
C THR A 374 -7.44 12.66 -10.03
N ASN A 375 -8.44 12.90 -9.18
CA ASN A 375 -8.51 12.30 -7.84
C ASN A 375 -8.88 10.81 -7.93
N PHE A 376 -8.39 10.01 -6.98
CA PHE A 376 -8.67 8.57 -6.89
C PHE A 376 -10.15 8.25 -6.60
N LYS A 377 -10.92 9.22 -6.09
CA LYS A 377 -12.38 9.10 -5.91
C LYS A 377 -13.16 9.17 -7.24
N CYS A 378 -12.52 9.60 -8.34
CA CYS A 378 -13.16 9.69 -9.64
C CYS A 378 -13.35 8.30 -10.25
N ILE A 379 -14.60 7.97 -10.62
CA ILE A 379 -14.95 6.64 -11.13
C ILE A 379 -14.17 6.28 -12.41
N LEU A 380 -13.90 7.27 -13.27
CA LEU A 380 -13.07 7.08 -14.48
C LEU A 380 -11.63 6.71 -14.12
N ILE A 381 -11.03 7.43 -13.17
CA ILE A 381 -9.65 7.16 -12.72
C ILE A 381 -9.57 5.80 -12.03
N PHE A 382 -10.58 5.44 -11.23
CA PHE A 382 -10.68 4.15 -10.60
C PHE A 382 -10.78 3.01 -11.65
N LYS A 383 -11.71 3.10 -12.60
CA LYS A 383 -11.88 2.10 -13.68
C LYS A 383 -10.58 1.95 -14.50
N PHE A 384 -9.96 3.06 -14.90
CA PHE A 384 -8.69 3.02 -15.63
C PHE A 384 -7.59 2.35 -14.81
N ARG A 385 -7.51 2.62 -13.50
CA ARG A 385 -6.53 1.95 -12.61
C ARG A 385 -6.74 0.44 -12.57
N GLN A 386 -7.98 -0.03 -12.49
CA GLN A 386 -8.29 -1.47 -12.49
C GLN A 386 -7.85 -2.12 -13.80
N GLN A 387 -8.15 -1.49 -14.94
CA GLN A 387 -7.72 -1.98 -16.26
C GLN A 387 -6.20 -1.95 -16.41
N LEU A 388 -5.53 -0.90 -15.94
CA LEU A 388 -4.07 -0.82 -15.92
C LEU A 388 -3.47 -1.94 -15.07
N LEU A 389 -4.01 -2.21 -13.89
CA LEU A 389 -3.58 -3.32 -13.03
C LEU A 389 -3.79 -4.67 -13.71
N GLN A 390 -4.94 -4.88 -14.37
CA GLN A 390 -5.18 -6.12 -15.11
C GLN A 390 -4.19 -6.30 -16.25
N GLN A 391 -3.90 -5.24 -17.01
CA GLN A 391 -2.91 -5.28 -18.08
C GLN A 391 -1.50 -5.54 -17.54
N LEU A 392 -1.12 -4.97 -16.40
CA LEU A 392 0.16 -5.26 -15.75
C LEU A 392 0.25 -6.71 -15.25
N LYS A 393 -0.83 -7.27 -14.72
CA LYS A 393 -0.91 -8.70 -14.36
C LYS A 393 -0.74 -9.61 -15.57
N ASN A 394 -1.35 -9.27 -16.69
CA ASN A 394 -1.24 -10.04 -17.94
C ASN A 394 0.14 -9.86 -18.61
N ASN A 395 0.88 -8.80 -18.26
CA ASN A 395 2.19 -8.48 -18.82
C ASN A 395 3.24 -8.46 -17.70
N THR A 396 3.38 -9.58 -16.99
CA THR A 396 4.29 -9.72 -15.84
C THR A 396 5.72 -9.32 -16.19
N HIS A 397 6.20 -9.59 -17.40
CA HIS A 397 7.52 -9.19 -17.89
C HIS A 397 7.77 -7.66 -17.86
N LEU A 398 6.72 -6.83 -17.88
CA LEU A 398 6.82 -5.37 -17.76
C LEU A 398 6.96 -4.93 -16.30
N LEU A 399 6.50 -5.74 -15.36
CA LEU A 399 6.68 -5.44 -13.95
C LEU A 399 8.17 -5.50 -13.62
N PRO A 400 8.67 -4.60 -12.78
CA PRO A 400 10.03 -4.71 -12.30
C PRO A 400 10.30 -6.10 -11.69
N PRO A 401 11.49 -6.70 -11.84
CA PRO A 401 11.76 -8.07 -11.38
C PRO A 401 11.32 -8.35 -9.93
N HIS A 402 11.62 -7.42 -9.00
CA HIS A 402 11.15 -7.52 -7.60
C HIS A 402 9.63 -7.66 -7.44
N VAL A 403 8.83 -7.04 -8.32
CA VAL A 403 7.35 -7.13 -8.29
C VAL A 403 6.85 -8.40 -8.98
N GLN A 404 7.60 -8.96 -9.94
CA GLN A 404 7.24 -10.21 -10.63
C GLN A 404 7.17 -11.40 -9.67
N PHE A 405 8.00 -11.39 -8.61
CA PHE A 405 8.05 -12.45 -7.59
C PHE A 405 6.82 -12.54 -6.68
N TYR A 406 5.82 -11.66 -6.81
CA TYR A 406 4.63 -11.65 -5.94
C TYR A 406 3.30 -11.76 -6.69
N ILE A 407 3.33 -11.96 -8.00
CA ILE A 407 2.18 -12.53 -8.69
C ILE A 407 2.15 -14.02 -8.29
N PRO A 408 1.09 -14.51 -7.60
CA PRO A 408 0.99 -15.93 -7.23
C PRO A 408 1.26 -16.79 -8.47
N GLN A 409 2.01 -17.89 -8.31
CA GLN A 409 2.51 -18.69 -9.43
C GLN A 409 1.41 -19.12 -10.42
N GLN A 410 0.18 -19.34 -9.91
CA GLN A 410 -1.05 -19.57 -10.69
C GLN A 410 -1.40 -18.50 -11.74
N PHE A 411 -0.82 -17.31 -11.65
CA PHE A 411 -0.99 -16.22 -12.63
C PHE A 411 0.28 -15.98 -13.47
N ARG A 412 1.42 -16.62 -13.17
CA ARG A 412 2.65 -16.53 -13.98
C ARG A 412 2.64 -17.50 -15.16
N ASP A 413 2.08 -18.70 -14.96
CA ASP A 413 2.22 -19.82 -15.89
C ASP A 413 1.00 -19.99 -16.82
N GLN A 414 0.24 -18.91 -17.06
CA GLN A 414 -0.97 -18.96 -17.90
C GLN A 414 -0.75 -19.27 -19.39
N LYS A 415 0.48 -19.60 -19.82
CA LYS A 415 0.71 -20.18 -21.16
C LYS A 415 0.42 -21.68 -21.22
N ASP A 416 0.32 -22.38 -20.08
CA ASP A 416 -0.01 -23.82 -20.01
C ASP A 416 -1.43 -24.09 -19.46
N SER A 417 -2.27 -23.05 -19.37
CA SER A 417 -3.50 -23.04 -18.58
C SER A 417 -4.62 -23.96 -19.09
N GLU A 418 -4.56 -24.51 -20.29
CA GLU A 418 -5.67 -25.34 -20.79
C GLU A 418 -5.73 -26.71 -20.09
N ASN A 419 -4.58 -27.28 -19.74
CA ASN A 419 -4.51 -28.56 -19.03
C ASN A 419 -4.64 -28.40 -17.51
N GLN A 420 -4.12 -27.32 -16.93
CA GLN A 420 -4.30 -27.04 -15.49
C GLN A 420 -5.73 -26.63 -15.14
N VAL A 421 -6.41 -25.86 -16.00
CA VAL A 421 -7.84 -25.53 -15.79
C VAL A 421 -8.70 -26.79 -15.91
N LYS A 422 -8.36 -27.73 -16.81
CA LYS A 422 -9.01 -29.06 -16.85
C LYS A 422 -8.75 -29.87 -15.58
N LEU A 423 -7.52 -29.89 -15.06
CA LEU A 423 -7.18 -30.63 -13.83
C LEU A 423 -7.84 -30.03 -12.59
N MET A 424 -7.88 -28.69 -12.47
CA MET A 424 -8.56 -28.01 -11.38
C MET A 424 -10.08 -28.15 -11.47
N ALA A 425 -10.67 -28.08 -12.68
CA ALA A 425 -12.08 -28.34 -12.87
C ALA A 425 -12.46 -29.79 -12.51
N GLN A 426 -11.63 -30.77 -12.87
CA GLN A 426 -11.81 -32.17 -12.48
C GLN A 426 -11.67 -32.37 -10.96
N SER A 427 -10.68 -31.73 -10.34
CA SER A 427 -10.47 -31.78 -8.88
C SER A 427 -11.63 -31.14 -8.11
N TRP A 428 -12.15 -30.02 -8.62
CA TRP A 428 -13.30 -29.32 -8.04
C TRP A 428 -14.61 -30.10 -8.21
N GLN A 429 -14.80 -30.75 -9.37
CA GLN A 429 -15.91 -31.69 -9.58
C GLN A 429 -15.85 -32.89 -8.63
N LEU A 430 -14.65 -33.44 -8.39
CA LEU A 430 -14.46 -34.55 -7.45
C LEU A 430 -14.78 -34.13 -6.00
N LEU A 431 -14.33 -32.94 -5.58
CA LEU A 431 -14.64 -32.35 -4.28
C LEU A 431 -16.13 -32.11 -4.08
N ASN A 432 -16.83 -31.58 -5.09
CA ASN A 432 -18.28 -31.39 -5.01
C ASN A 432 -19.05 -32.71 -5.00
N PHE A 433 -18.59 -33.73 -5.72
CA PHE A 433 -19.17 -35.07 -5.66
C PHE A 433 -19.03 -35.69 -4.27
N GLN A 434 -17.85 -35.55 -3.63
CA GLN A 434 -17.61 -36.01 -2.26
C GLN A 434 -18.43 -35.21 -1.23
N SER A 435 -18.56 -33.89 -1.40
CA SER A 435 -19.40 -33.08 -0.51
C SER A 435 -20.88 -33.45 -0.61
N LYS A 436 -21.37 -33.82 -1.80
CA LYS A 436 -22.76 -34.23 -2.01
C LYS A 436 -23.07 -35.59 -1.37
N THR A 437 -22.18 -36.57 -1.54
CA THR A 437 -22.35 -37.88 -0.88
C THR A 437 -22.28 -37.77 0.64
N GLN A 438 -21.53 -36.79 1.17
CA GLN A 438 -21.50 -36.47 2.61
C GLN A 438 -22.81 -35.84 3.10
N THR A 439 -23.38 -34.89 2.37
CA THR A 439 -24.68 -34.29 2.75
C THR A 439 -25.80 -35.33 2.72
N ASP A 440 -25.76 -36.26 1.76
CA ASP A 440 -26.75 -37.33 1.66
C ASP A 440 -26.62 -38.33 2.82
N ALA A 441 -25.38 -38.72 3.20
CA ALA A 441 -25.14 -39.59 4.36
C ALA A 441 -25.53 -38.95 5.70
N ILE A 442 -25.28 -37.64 5.87
CA ILE A 442 -25.71 -36.90 7.06
C ILE A 442 -27.23 -36.78 7.11
N ALA A 443 -27.88 -36.55 5.95
CA ALA A 443 -29.33 -36.51 5.86
C ALA A 443 -29.96 -37.86 6.23
N ASP A 444 -29.42 -38.99 5.75
CA ASP A 444 -29.90 -40.34 6.11
C ASP A 444 -29.77 -40.62 7.61
N ILE A 445 -28.68 -40.18 8.24
CA ILE A 445 -28.49 -40.28 9.69
C ILE A 445 -29.51 -39.41 10.43
N TYR A 446 -29.73 -38.19 9.97
CA TYR A 446 -30.72 -37.29 10.57
C TYR A 446 -32.14 -37.86 10.46
N MET A 447 -32.51 -38.43 9.31
CA MET A 447 -33.79 -39.10 9.10
C MET A 447 -33.95 -40.30 10.02
N THR A 448 -32.93 -41.15 10.14
CA THR A 448 -32.94 -42.32 11.04
C THR A 448 -33.10 -41.92 12.52
N LEU A 449 -32.43 -40.84 12.94
CA LEU A 449 -32.55 -40.30 14.29
C LEU A 449 -33.93 -39.67 14.51
N SER A 450 -34.43 -38.91 13.54
CA SER A 450 -35.76 -38.29 13.57
C SER A 450 -36.87 -39.33 13.68
N ASP A 451 -36.75 -40.48 13.01
CA ASP A 451 -37.73 -41.56 13.07
C ASP A 451 -37.64 -42.37 14.39
N GLY A 452 -36.46 -42.45 14.99
CA GLY A 452 -36.25 -43.14 16.27
C GLY A 452 -36.78 -42.39 17.49
N ILE A 453 -36.73 -41.05 17.48
CA ILE A 453 -37.11 -40.19 18.63
C ILE A 453 -38.59 -40.36 19.04
N PRO A 454 -39.58 -40.35 18.11
CA PRO A 454 -40.99 -40.58 18.46
C PRO A 454 -41.23 -41.92 19.17
N SER A 455 -40.61 -43.01 18.70
CA SER A 455 -40.75 -44.34 19.32
C SER A 455 -40.19 -44.38 20.76
N ILE A 456 -39.12 -43.64 21.02
CA ILE A 456 -38.56 -43.49 22.38
C ILE A 456 -39.53 -42.67 23.25
N MET A 457 -40.09 -41.58 22.72
CA MET A 457 -41.05 -40.74 23.44
C MET A 457 -42.34 -41.51 23.77
N ASP A 458 -42.87 -42.31 22.86
CA ASP A 458 -44.03 -43.17 23.09
C ASP A 458 -43.76 -44.22 24.17
N SER A 459 -42.55 -44.81 24.16
CA SER A 459 -42.11 -45.76 25.19
C SER A 459 -42.03 -45.10 26.57
N MET A 460 -41.53 -43.86 26.65
CA MET A 460 -41.48 -43.08 27.89
C MET A 460 -42.87 -42.67 28.37
N GLN A 461 -43.81 -42.35 27.47
CA GLN A 461 -45.20 -42.05 27.83
C GLN A 461 -45.92 -43.29 28.38
N ASN A 462 -45.74 -44.45 27.75
CA ASN A 462 -46.26 -45.72 28.25
C ASN A 462 -45.70 -46.05 29.63
N PHE A 463 -44.40 -45.80 29.85
CA PHE A 463 -43.77 -45.97 31.16
C PHE A 463 -44.41 -45.08 32.23
N ASN A 464 -44.69 -43.82 31.90
CA ASN A 464 -45.38 -42.90 32.81
C ASN A 464 -46.82 -43.32 33.12
N HIS A 465 -47.53 -43.91 32.16
CA HIS A 465 -48.86 -44.48 32.40
C HIS A 465 -48.80 -45.68 33.35
N ILE A 466 -47.86 -46.60 33.13
CA ILE A 466 -47.62 -47.74 34.01
C ILE A 466 -47.31 -47.27 35.44
N LEU A 467 -46.44 -46.26 35.60
CA LEU A 467 -46.12 -45.67 36.92
C LEU A 467 -47.35 -45.05 37.60
N LYS A 468 -48.24 -44.39 36.85
CA LYS A 468 -49.48 -43.82 37.41
C LYS A 468 -50.47 -44.89 37.85
N ASP A 469 -50.60 -45.97 37.09
CA ASP A 469 -51.50 -47.08 37.42
C ASP A 469 -51.01 -47.87 38.64
N ILE A 470 -49.69 -48.03 38.79
CA ILE A 470 -49.06 -48.59 39.99
C ILE A 470 -49.39 -47.73 41.21
N ASN A 471 -49.21 -46.41 41.11
CA ASN A 471 -49.40 -45.51 42.24
C ASN A 471 -50.87 -45.40 42.70
N LYS A 472 -51.82 -45.78 41.84
CA LYS A 472 -53.27 -45.75 42.13
C LYS A 472 -53.77 -47.02 42.84
N ASN A 473 -53.08 -48.15 42.66
CA ASN A 473 -53.58 -49.46 43.05
C ASN A 473 -52.88 -50.08 44.27
N ILE A 474 -51.85 -49.44 44.83
CA ILE A 474 -51.12 -49.91 46.02
C ILE A 474 -51.88 -49.48 47.29
N THR A 475 -52.73 -50.35 47.84
CA THR A 475 -53.35 -50.17 49.19
C THR A 475 -53.56 -51.48 49.98
N ASN A 476 -53.19 -52.68 49.51
CA ASN A 476 -53.43 -53.94 50.24
C ASN A 476 -52.33 -55.02 50.08
N ASP A 477 -52.05 -55.76 51.16
CA ASP A 477 -50.94 -56.73 51.32
C ASP A 477 -50.88 -57.95 50.37
N ASN A 478 -51.81 -58.12 49.43
CA ASN A 478 -51.74 -59.15 48.37
C ASN A 478 -50.87 -58.73 47.16
N GLU A 479 -50.14 -57.62 47.27
CA GLU A 479 -49.46 -56.91 46.18
C GLU A 479 -48.08 -57.43 45.77
N ARG A 480 -47.52 -58.43 46.46
CA ARG A 480 -46.12 -58.84 46.20
C ARG A 480 -45.91 -59.46 44.81
N GLN A 481 -46.82 -60.33 44.36
CA GLN A 481 -46.73 -60.94 43.03
C GLN A 481 -47.03 -59.97 41.88
N GLN A 482 -47.96 -59.03 42.09
CA GLN A 482 -48.26 -57.98 41.10
C GLN A 482 -47.10 -56.99 40.99
N ARG A 483 -46.46 -56.66 42.10
CA ARG A 483 -45.26 -55.82 42.14
C ARG A 483 -44.08 -56.45 41.40
N ASP A 484 -43.82 -57.75 41.60
CA ASP A 484 -42.71 -58.44 40.92
C ASP A 484 -42.95 -58.53 39.39
N PHE A 485 -44.18 -58.79 38.96
CA PHE A 485 -44.55 -58.77 37.53
C PHE A 485 -44.34 -57.38 36.90
N VAL A 486 -44.72 -56.33 37.62
CA VAL A 486 -44.54 -54.94 37.20
C VAL A 486 -43.06 -54.55 37.12
N ILE A 487 -42.27 -54.90 38.13
CA ILE A 487 -40.82 -54.66 38.14
C ILE A 487 -40.16 -55.34 36.95
N THR A 488 -40.54 -56.58 36.65
CA THR A 488 -40.01 -57.32 35.49
C THR A 488 -40.27 -56.58 34.17
N ARG A 489 -41.49 -56.03 33.97
CA ARG A 489 -41.80 -55.24 32.77
C ARG A 489 -41.09 -53.89 32.70
N ILE A 490 -40.86 -53.26 33.84
CA ILE A 490 -40.06 -52.05 33.94
C ILE A 490 -38.62 -52.35 33.52
N ASP A 491 -38.03 -53.44 34.02
CA ASP A 491 -36.67 -53.85 33.68
C ASP A 491 -36.52 -54.21 32.20
N GLU A 492 -37.50 -54.91 31.61
CA GLU A 492 -37.54 -55.20 30.16
C GLU A 492 -37.58 -53.91 29.32
N SER A 493 -38.39 -52.93 29.74
CA SER A 493 -38.50 -51.63 29.05
C SER A 493 -37.21 -50.82 29.17
N ILE A 494 -36.60 -50.79 30.35
CA ILE A 494 -35.30 -50.13 30.60
C ILE A 494 -34.21 -50.77 29.74
N ASN A 495 -34.15 -52.11 29.69
CA ASN A 495 -33.18 -52.82 28.87
C ASN A 495 -33.36 -52.53 27.37
N THR A 496 -34.61 -52.40 26.90
CA THR A 496 -34.89 -52.04 25.51
C THR A 496 -34.40 -50.63 25.17
N VAL A 497 -34.61 -49.65 26.07
CA VAL A 497 -34.13 -48.27 25.90
C VAL A 497 -32.60 -48.21 25.94
N ASN A 498 -31.96 -48.91 26.89
CA ASN A 498 -30.51 -48.96 27.02
C ASN A 498 -29.84 -49.56 25.78
N ASN A 499 -30.39 -50.65 25.22
CA ASN A 499 -29.88 -51.25 23.99
C ASN A 499 -29.96 -50.29 22.79
N ARG A 500 -31.05 -49.52 22.67
CA ARG A 500 -31.19 -48.49 21.61
C ARG A 500 -30.21 -47.33 21.80
N LEU A 501 -30.01 -46.87 23.03
CA LEU A 501 -29.06 -45.80 23.34
C LEU A 501 -27.62 -46.22 23.06
N GLN A 502 -27.28 -47.48 23.36
CA GLN A 502 -25.98 -48.05 23.03
C GLN A 502 -25.74 -48.09 21.51
N LEU A 503 -26.74 -48.52 20.73
CA LEU A 503 -26.66 -48.53 19.27
C LEU A 503 -26.43 -47.12 18.69
N MET A 504 -27.12 -46.11 19.22
CA MET A 504 -26.90 -44.70 18.82
C MET A 504 -25.49 -44.22 19.18
N THR A 505 -24.98 -44.60 20.35
CA THR A 505 -23.63 -44.25 20.79
C THR A 505 -22.57 -44.86 19.88
N ASP A 506 -22.75 -46.10 19.46
CA ASP A 506 -21.82 -46.79 18.56
C ASP A 506 -21.87 -46.22 17.13
N HIS A 507 -23.06 -45.83 16.65
CA HIS A 507 -23.18 -45.05 15.41
C HIS A 507 -22.45 -43.71 15.47
N HIS A 508 -22.57 -42.98 16.58
CA HIS A 508 -21.86 -41.70 16.76
C HIS A 508 -20.33 -41.88 16.78
N LYS A 509 -19.83 -42.91 17.47
CA LYS A 509 -18.39 -43.24 17.46
C LYS A 509 -17.88 -43.54 16.05
N ASN A 510 -18.62 -44.34 15.28
CA ASN A 510 -18.25 -44.65 13.89
C ASN A 510 -18.23 -43.39 13.01
N LEU A 511 -19.17 -42.47 13.20
CA LEU A 511 -19.17 -41.18 12.52
C LEU A 511 -17.90 -40.36 12.83
N MET A 512 -17.51 -40.28 14.10
CA MET A 512 -16.32 -39.54 14.52
C MET A 512 -15.03 -40.14 13.95
N ILE A 513 -14.94 -41.47 13.80
CA ILE A 513 -13.81 -42.15 13.15
C ILE A 513 -13.72 -41.75 11.67
N ILE A 514 -14.86 -41.70 10.97
CA ILE A 514 -14.91 -41.30 9.55
C ILE A 514 -14.45 -39.84 9.40
N ILE A 515 -14.94 -38.93 10.24
CA ILE A 515 -14.56 -37.51 10.23
C ILE A 515 -13.05 -37.35 10.48
N ASN A 516 -12.50 -38.05 11.47
CA ASN A 516 -11.07 -37.96 11.77
C ASN A 516 -10.20 -38.46 10.62
N LYS A 517 -10.56 -39.59 10.00
CA LYS A 517 -9.83 -40.14 8.85
C LYS A 517 -9.88 -39.19 7.64
N GLN A 518 -10.97 -38.45 7.47
CA GLN A 518 -11.10 -37.44 6.42
C GLN A 518 -10.23 -36.20 6.69
N ASN A 519 -10.17 -35.74 7.93
CA ASN A 519 -9.26 -34.65 8.32
C ASN A 519 -7.80 -35.01 8.06
N GLU A 520 -7.40 -36.26 8.33
CA GLU A 520 -6.06 -36.74 8.00
C GLU A 520 -5.79 -36.72 6.49
N LEU A 521 -6.75 -37.12 5.66
CA LEU A 521 -6.62 -37.09 4.20
C LEU A 521 -6.53 -35.65 3.66
N LEU A 522 -7.29 -34.72 4.23
CA LEU A 522 -7.20 -33.30 3.88
C LEU A 522 -5.82 -32.72 4.24
N VAL A 523 -5.33 -33.00 5.45
CA VAL A 523 -3.99 -32.56 5.88
C VAL A 523 -2.91 -33.15 4.97
N ARG A 524 -3.01 -34.43 4.59
CA ARG A 524 -2.08 -35.05 3.63
C ARG A 524 -2.14 -34.39 2.26
N GLY A 525 -3.34 -34.11 1.75
CA GLY A 525 -3.52 -33.42 0.47
C GLY A 525 -2.91 -32.03 0.46
N MET A 526 -3.10 -31.25 1.53
CA MET A 526 -2.49 -29.92 1.70
C MET A 526 -0.95 -30.02 1.75
N ASN A 527 -0.40 -30.99 2.48
CA ASN A 527 1.04 -31.20 2.54
C ASN A 527 1.64 -31.64 1.18
N SER A 528 0.91 -32.43 0.39
CA SER A 528 1.36 -32.81 -0.97
C SER A 528 1.35 -31.62 -1.94
N ILE A 529 0.38 -30.70 -1.80
CA ILE A 529 0.38 -29.45 -2.57
C ILE A 529 1.58 -28.58 -2.19
N ASP A 530 1.90 -28.49 -0.90
CA ASP A 530 3.08 -27.74 -0.42
C ASP A 530 4.38 -28.37 -0.93
N GLN A 531 4.51 -29.69 -0.96
CA GLN A 531 5.68 -30.38 -1.52
C GLN A 531 5.85 -30.12 -3.02
N LEU A 532 4.77 -30.18 -3.80
CA LEU A 532 4.80 -29.87 -5.24
C LEU A 532 5.12 -28.39 -5.51
N SER A 533 4.69 -27.48 -4.63
CA SER A 533 5.00 -26.05 -4.75
C SER A 533 6.46 -25.70 -4.45
N ASN A 534 7.16 -26.56 -3.70
CA ASN A 534 8.56 -26.38 -3.34
C ASN A 534 9.55 -27.04 -4.33
N GLY A 535 9.08 -27.54 -5.47
CA GLY A 535 9.93 -28.02 -6.57
C GLY A 535 10.74 -29.29 -6.28
N GLN A 536 10.19 -30.19 -5.44
CA GLN A 536 10.68 -31.58 -5.31
C GLN A 536 9.97 -32.52 -6.27
#